data_AF-A0A2S6SLX9-F1
#
_entry.id   AF-A0A2S6SLX9-F1
#
_cell.length_a   1.000
_cell.length_b   1.000
_cell.length_c   1.000
_cell.angle_alpha   90.00
_cell.angle_beta   90.00
_cell.angle_gamma   90.00
#
_symmetry.space_group_name_H-M   'P 1'
#
loop_
_entity.id
_entity.type
_entity.pdbx_description
1 polymer ?
#
loop_
_entity_poly.entity_id
_entity_poly.type
_entity_poly.pdbx_seq_one_letter_code
_entity_poly.pdbx_strand_id
1 'polypeptide(L)'
;MTYNEILLSFSNWVELNYFLSMFLFFIFIYLYSAISLPGLLVFIVFSGYAFGSFIGYFLTILSISFGSHLFFLLSKHFFKNYIYMKFEKYLSKINLLIKKSSLEYLIIFRMIPGTPLAVQNFILSTLDISSYKFILSTIIGFTPIVLFSTLLGNKINNLSQINSLKVNNIFTLDLLLIIFIIISLLCFKIFYKKK
;
A
#
# COMPACT_ATOMS: atom_id res chain seq x y z
N MET A 1 27.73 20.41 6.83
CA MET A 1 27.34 19.03 7.15
C MET A 1 27.46 18.19 5.90
N THR A 2 28.23 17.10 5.94
CA THR A 2 28.25 16.12 4.84
C THR A 2 26.94 15.32 4.81
N TYR A 3 26.56 14.75 3.66
CA TYR A 3 25.34 13.92 3.53
C TYR A 3 25.27 12.80 4.58
N ASN A 4 26.42 12.19 4.87
CA ASN A 4 26.53 11.13 5.86
C ASN A 4 26.27 11.62 7.29
N GLU A 5 26.71 12.83 7.65
CA GLU A 5 26.43 13.43 8.97
C GLU A 5 24.93 13.66 9.19
N ILE A 6 24.21 14.07 8.14
CA ILE A 6 22.76 14.26 8.21
C ILE A 6 22.07 12.91 8.46
N LEU A 7 22.43 11.87 7.72
CA LEU A 7 21.86 10.52 7.89
C LEU A 7 22.14 9.95 9.28
N LEU A 8 23.36 10.10 9.79
CA LEU A 8 23.76 9.67 11.13
C LEU A 8 23.02 10.43 12.24
N SER A 9 22.86 11.76 12.08
CA SER A 9 22.10 12.56 13.05
C SER A 9 20.63 12.15 13.09
N PHE A 10 20.05 11.85 11.93
CA PHE A 10 18.68 11.36 11.81
C PHE A 10 18.51 9.96 12.42
N SER A 11 19.39 9.00 12.10
CA SER A 11 19.31 7.65 12.67
C SER A 11 19.41 7.68 14.19
N ASN A 12 20.32 8.50 14.74
CA ASN A 12 20.45 8.69 16.18
C ASN A 12 19.19 9.27 16.81
N TRP A 13 18.55 10.24 16.15
CA TRP A 13 17.30 10.82 16.67
C TRP A 13 16.15 9.79 16.69
N VAL A 14 16.03 8.98 15.63
CA VAL A 14 15.04 7.90 15.56
C VAL A 14 15.29 6.86 16.64
N GLU A 15 16.55 6.46 16.87
CA GLU A 15 16.88 5.50 17.93
C GLU A 15 16.56 6.05 19.32
N LEU A 16 16.89 7.31 19.61
CA LEU A 16 16.58 7.97 20.88
C LEU A 16 15.07 8.18 21.10
N ASN A 17 14.30 8.37 20.03
CA ASN A 17 12.86 8.70 20.09
C ASN A 17 12.01 7.70 19.29
N TYR A 18 12.31 6.41 19.42
CA TYR A 18 11.78 5.38 18.51
C TYR A 18 10.25 5.35 18.43
N PHE A 19 9.57 5.29 19.57
CA PHE A 19 8.10 5.24 19.61
C PHE A 19 7.45 6.54 19.09
N LEU A 20 8.03 7.70 19.40
CA LEU A 20 7.53 8.98 18.91
C LEU A 20 7.70 9.08 17.39
N SER A 21 8.85 8.63 16.88
CA SER A 21 9.14 8.58 15.44
C SER A 21 8.15 7.67 14.70
N MET A 22 7.85 6.49 15.26
CA MET A 22 6.83 5.59 14.72
C MET A 22 5.45 6.24 14.71
N PHE A 23 5.05 6.89 15.80
CA PHE A 23 3.76 7.55 15.91
C PHE A 23 3.61 8.70 14.90
N LEU A 24 4.62 9.58 14.80
CA LEU A 24 4.62 10.68 13.83
C LEU A 24 4.59 10.17 12.40
N PHE A 25 5.36 9.13 12.09
CA PHE A 25 5.34 8.49 10.78
C PHE A 25 3.95 7.91 10.45
N PHE A 26 3.33 7.21 11.42
CA PHE A 26 1.99 6.66 11.26
C PHE A 26 0.97 7.77 10.93
N ILE A 27 0.96 8.84 11.73
CA ILE A 27 0.04 9.97 11.53
C ILE A 27 0.28 10.63 10.18
N PHE A 28 1.54 10.84 9.80
CA PHE A 28 1.88 11.41 8.50
C PHE A 28 1.34 10.55 7.35
N ILE A 29 1.61 9.24 7.34
CA ILE A 29 1.16 8.35 6.25
C ILE A 29 -0.36 8.16 6.27
N TYR A 30 -0.97 8.14 7.45
CA TYR A 30 -2.42 8.13 7.59
C TYR A 30 -3.05 9.34 6.90
N LEU A 31 -2.60 10.56 7.23
CA LEU A 31 -3.12 11.80 6.64
C LEU A 31 -2.82 11.89 5.14
N TYR A 32 -1.60 11.52 4.75
CA TYR A 32 -1.17 11.50 3.36
C TYR A 32 -2.03 10.55 2.51
N SER A 33 -2.33 9.36 3.03
CA SER A 33 -3.18 8.36 2.37
C SER A 33 -4.66 8.76 2.40
N ALA A 34 -5.10 9.48 3.45
CA ALA A 34 -6.45 10.02 3.56
C ALA A 34 -6.77 11.08 2.51
N ILE A 35 -5.75 11.76 1.97
CA ILE A 35 -5.89 12.68 0.83
C ILE A 35 -5.46 12.00 -0.48
N SER A 36 -4.94 10.77 -0.41
CA SER A 36 -4.50 9.93 -1.54
C SER A 36 -3.47 10.60 -2.45
N LEU A 37 -2.47 11.25 -1.85
CA LEU A 37 -1.40 11.96 -2.57
C LEU A 37 -0.46 11.01 -3.34
N PRO A 38 0.14 11.45 -4.47
CA PRO A 38 1.09 10.67 -5.26
C PRO A 38 2.51 10.74 -4.69
N GLY A 39 3.25 9.63 -4.75
CA GLY A 39 4.64 9.56 -4.24
C GLY A 39 4.82 8.70 -2.99
N LEU A 40 3.77 8.00 -2.55
CA LEU A 40 3.75 7.18 -1.34
C LEU A 40 4.91 6.18 -1.25
N LEU A 41 5.33 5.61 -2.40
CA LEU A 41 6.42 4.64 -2.51
C LEU A 41 7.71 5.08 -1.81
N VAL A 42 8.07 6.36 -1.90
CA VAL A 42 9.30 6.89 -1.27
C VAL A 42 9.22 6.73 0.25
N PHE A 43 8.06 6.98 0.84
CA PHE A 43 7.86 6.84 2.28
C PHE A 43 7.79 5.38 2.74
N ILE A 44 7.34 4.48 1.88
CA ILE A 44 7.36 3.04 2.16
C ILE A 44 8.81 2.53 2.21
N VAL A 45 9.67 2.96 1.28
CA VAL A 45 11.11 2.63 1.34
C VAL A 45 11.73 3.25 2.58
N PHE A 46 11.41 4.50 2.86
CA PHE A 46 11.91 5.21 4.04
C PHE A 46 11.54 4.51 5.36
N SER A 47 10.34 3.93 5.49
CA SER A 47 9.97 3.21 6.72
C SER A 47 10.79 1.96 6.94
N GLY A 48 11.19 1.28 5.87
CA GLY A 48 12.15 0.17 5.94
C GLY A 48 13.54 0.63 6.38
N TYR A 49 13.99 1.78 5.89
CA TYR A 49 15.26 2.39 6.29
C TYR A 49 15.26 2.81 7.77
N ALA A 50 14.20 3.49 8.21
CA ALA A 50 14.13 4.08 9.54
C ALA A 50 13.75 3.08 10.66
N PHE A 51 12.91 2.09 10.35
CA PHE A 51 12.33 1.19 11.37
C PHE A 51 12.64 -0.30 11.13
N GLY A 52 13.36 -0.63 10.06
CA GLY A 52 13.59 -2.00 9.63
C GLY A 52 12.41 -2.62 8.89
N SER A 53 12.63 -3.77 8.25
CA SER A 53 11.66 -4.36 7.32
C SER A 53 10.31 -4.71 7.97
N PHE A 54 10.35 -5.33 9.17
CA PHE A 54 9.16 -5.87 9.84
C PHE A 54 8.29 -4.75 10.42
N ILE A 55 8.88 -3.88 11.24
CA ILE A 55 8.16 -2.77 11.87
C ILE A 55 7.74 -1.76 10.81
N GLY A 56 8.63 -1.42 9.87
CA GLY A 56 8.30 -0.57 8.72
C GLY A 56 7.13 -1.11 7.91
N TYR A 57 7.06 -2.43 7.69
CA TYR A 57 5.93 -3.06 6.99
C TYR A 57 4.61 -2.84 7.74
N PHE A 58 4.53 -3.23 9.02
CA PHE A 58 3.29 -3.13 9.78
C PHE A 58 2.84 -1.68 9.96
N LEU A 59 3.79 -0.80 10.28
CA LEU A 59 3.51 0.62 10.45
C LEU A 59 2.93 1.22 9.15
N THR A 60 3.55 0.91 8.02
CA THR A 60 3.15 1.45 6.72
C THR A 60 1.82 0.85 6.25
N ILE A 61 1.66 -0.47 6.27
CA ILE A 61 0.45 -1.12 5.75
C ILE A 61 -0.80 -0.71 6.54
N LEU A 62 -0.68 -0.57 7.86
CA LEU A 62 -1.78 -0.10 8.71
C LEU A 62 -2.09 1.38 8.46
N SER A 63 -1.07 2.24 8.39
CA SER A 63 -1.25 3.67 8.10
C SER A 63 -1.95 3.90 6.76
N ILE A 64 -1.48 3.21 5.71
CA ILE A 64 -2.07 3.28 4.36
C ILE A 64 -3.51 2.79 4.38
N SER A 65 -3.78 1.68 5.08
CA SER A 65 -5.11 1.09 5.12
C SER A 65 -6.12 1.99 5.83
N PHE A 66 -5.77 2.53 7.01
CA PHE A 66 -6.66 3.41 7.75
C PHE A 66 -6.82 4.78 7.08
N GLY A 67 -5.74 5.36 6.54
CA GLY A 67 -5.84 6.61 5.79
C GLY A 67 -6.69 6.45 4.53
N SER A 68 -6.42 5.42 3.73
CA SER A 68 -7.24 5.11 2.54
C SER A 68 -8.69 4.81 2.89
N HIS A 69 -8.94 4.22 4.07
CA HIS A 69 -10.29 3.95 4.55
C HIS A 69 -11.05 5.24 4.88
N LEU A 70 -10.38 6.24 5.46
CA LEU A 70 -10.97 7.56 5.64
C LEU A 70 -11.35 8.18 4.30
N PHE A 71 -10.45 8.17 3.31
CA PHE A 71 -10.76 8.65 1.96
C PHE A 71 -11.97 7.91 1.38
N PHE A 72 -11.99 6.59 1.50
CA PHE A 72 -13.09 5.75 1.01
C PHE A 72 -14.42 6.13 1.64
N LEU A 73 -14.47 6.33 2.96
CA LEU A 73 -15.68 6.74 3.65
C LEU A 73 -16.15 8.12 3.20
N LEU A 74 -15.26 9.11 3.17
CA LEU A 74 -15.59 10.45 2.70
C LEU A 74 -16.10 10.40 1.26
N SER A 75 -15.37 9.74 0.36
CA SER A 75 -15.76 9.65 -1.04
C SER A 75 -17.10 8.93 -1.25
N LYS A 76 -17.34 7.85 -0.49
CA LYS A 76 -18.58 7.07 -0.55
C LYS A 76 -19.80 7.85 -0.05
N HIS A 77 -19.65 8.82 0.84
CA HIS A 77 -20.78 9.62 1.33
C HIS A 77 -20.96 10.91 0.51
N PHE A 78 -19.88 11.60 0.15
CA PHE A 78 -19.96 12.89 -0.53
C PHE A 78 -20.16 12.79 -2.05
N PHE A 79 -19.52 11.82 -2.72
CA PHE A 79 -19.53 11.78 -4.19
C PHE A 79 -20.44 10.70 -4.79
N LYS A 80 -21.05 9.84 -3.98
CA LYS A 80 -21.86 8.71 -4.46
C LYS A 80 -22.98 9.13 -5.42
N ASN A 81 -23.77 10.14 -5.06
CA ASN A 81 -24.90 10.57 -5.89
C ASN A 81 -24.43 11.16 -7.23
N TYR A 82 -23.42 12.03 -7.19
CA TYR A 82 -22.85 12.64 -8.39
C TYR A 82 -22.25 11.61 -9.35
N ILE A 83 -21.54 10.61 -8.82
CA ILE A 83 -20.90 9.57 -9.62
C ILE A 83 -21.93 8.59 -10.19
N TYR A 84 -22.94 8.21 -9.39
CA TYR A 84 -23.98 7.30 -9.83
C TYR A 84 -24.75 7.88 -11.03
N MET A 85 -25.12 9.16 -10.98
CA MET A 85 -25.79 9.83 -12.10
C MET A 85 -24.97 9.84 -13.39
N LYS A 86 -23.63 9.92 -13.30
CA LYS A 86 -22.75 10.03 -14.47
C LYS A 86 -22.27 8.68 -15.02
N PHE A 87 -22.19 7.64 -14.18
CA PHE A 87 -21.54 6.37 -14.51
C PHE A 87 -22.37 5.11 -14.19
N GLU A 88 -23.68 5.23 -13.98
CA GLU A 88 -24.58 4.14 -13.59
C GLU A 88 -24.38 2.83 -14.39
N LYS A 89 -24.33 2.91 -15.73
CA LYS A 89 -24.19 1.75 -16.61
C LYS A 89 -22.85 1.00 -16.44
N TYR A 90 -21.79 1.70 -16.08
CA TYR A 90 -20.48 1.09 -15.80
C TYR A 90 -20.43 0.51 -14.39
N LEU A 91 -20.93 1.26 -13.41
CA LEU A 91 -20.98 0.86 -12.00
C LEU A 91 -21.82 -0.41 -11.79
N SER A 92 -22.97 -0.51 -12.45
CA SER A 92 -23.83 -1.70 -12.41
C SER A 92 -23.12 -2.95 -12.94
N LYS A 93 -22.38 -2.85 -14.05
CA LYS A 93 -21.55 -3.96 -14.57
C LYS A 93 -20.45 -4.38 -13.60
N ILE A 94 -19.72 -3.43 -13.02
CA ILE A 94 -18.63 -3.73 -12.07
C ILE A 94 -19.19 -4.32 -10.78
N ASN A 95 -20.31 -3.79 -10.27
CA ASN A 95 -20.99 -4.35 -9.09
C ASN A 95 -21.46 -5.80 -9.32
N LEU A 96 -21.96 -6.13 -10.52
CA LEU A 96 -22.32 -7.50 -10.88
C LEU A 96 -21.09 -8.44 -10.87
N LEU A 97 -19.94 -7.99 -11.36
CA LEU A 97 -18.69 -8.76 -11.33
C LEU A 97 -18.21 -9.02 -9.90
N ILE A 98 -18.30 -8.01 -9.03
CA ILE A 98 -17.88 -8.10 -7.63
C ILE A 98 -18.80 -9.02 -6.83
N LYS A 99 -20.09 -9.13 -7.16
CA LYS A 99 -21.09 -9.90 -6.38
C LYS A 99 -20.74 -11.38 -6.16
N LYS A 100 -20.04 -12.05 -7.10
CA LYS A 100 -19.71 -13.49 -7.02
C LYS A 100 -18.33 -13.81 -6.39
N SER A 101 -17.33 -12.92 -6.46
CA SER A 101 -16.00 -13.13 -5.87
C SER A 101 -15.41 -11.82 -5.33
N SER A 102 -16.17 -11.20 -4.44
CA SER A 102 -15.99 -9.78 -4.08
C SER A 102 -14.66 -9.42 -3.44
N LEU A 103 -13.97 -10.32 -2.73
CA LEU A 103 -12.73 -9.95 -2.04
C LEU A 103 -11.52 -10.19 -2.94
N GLU A 104 -11.52 -11.29 -3.67
CA GLU A 104 -10.44 -11.69 -4.57
C GLU A 104 -10.22 -10.66 -5.68
N TYR A 105 -11.30 -10.17 -6.31
CA TYR A 105 -11.19 -9.10 -7.31
C TYR A 105 -10.67 -7.79 -6.73
N LEU A 106 -11.04 -7.45 -5.49
CA LEU A 106 -10.54 -6.24 -4.83
C LEU A 106 -9.05 -6.34 -4.51
N ILE A 107 -8.59 -7.52 -4.05
CA ILE A 107 -7.16 -7.77 -3.81
C ILE A 107 -6.38 -7.66 -5.11
N ILE A 108 -6.84 -8.31 -6.20
CA ILE A 108 -6.19 -8.22 -7.51
C ILE A 108 -6.13 -6.76 -7.98
N PHE A 109 -7.23 -6.01 -7.84
CA PHE A 109 -7.29 -4.60 -8.21
C PHE A 109 -6.26 -3.75 -7.44
N ARG A 110 -6.08 -4.01 -6.14
CA ARG A 110 -5.08 -3.35 -5.30
C ARG A 110 -3.64 -3.70 -5.67
N MET A 111 -3.42 -4.88 -6.23
CA MET A 111 -2.10 -5.33 -6.68
C MET A 111 -1.68 -4.73 -8.04
N ILE A 112 -2.59 -4.07 -8.77
CA ILE A 112 -2.27 -3.51 -10.09
C ILE A 112 -1.19 -2.43 -9.94
N PRO A 113 0.02 -2.64 -10.47
CA PRO A 113 1.11 -1.68 -10.34
C PRO A 113 0.80 -0.41 -11.16
N GLY A 114 1.35 0.72 -10.72
CA GLY A 114 1.27 1.99 -11.44
C GLY A 114 -0.08 2.72 -11.34
N THR A 115 -1.14 2.08 -10.86
CA THR A 115 -2.44 2.76 -10.66
C THR A 115 -2.35 3.69 -9.45
N PRO A 116 -2.60 5.01 -9.59
CA PRO A 116 -2.52 5.95 -8.47
C PRO A 116 -3.47 5.58 -7.33
N LEU A 117 -3.04 5.78 -6.09
CA LEU A 117 -3.82 5.45 -4.89
C LEU A 117 -5.19 6.14 -4.89
N ALA A 118 -5.25 7.41 -5.30
CA ALA A 118 -6.50 8.17 -5.42
C ALA A 118 -7.50 7.51 -6.37
N VAL A 119 -7.02 7.06 -7.53
CA VAL A 119 -7.86 6.39 -8.54
C VAL A 119 -8.41 5.08 -7.97
N GLN A 120 -7.55 4.27 -7.32
CA GLN A 120 -7.99 3.03 -6.70
C GLN A 120 -9.03 3.28 -5.60
N ASN A 121 -8.74 4.17 -4.65
CA ASN A 121 -9.63 4.47 -3.53
C ASN A 121 -10.96 5.05 -4.00
N PHE A 122 -10.94 5.94 -4.99
CA PHE A 122 -12.14 6.52 -5.59
C PHE A 122 -13.00 5.45 -6.26
N ILE A 123 -12.43 4.64 -7.15
CA ILE A 123 -13.16 3.54 -7.81
C ILE A 123 -13.80 2.64 -6.76
N LEU A 124 -13.04 2.21 -5.76
CA LEU A 124 -13.56 1.34 -4.70
C LEU A 124 -14.66 2.00 -3.87
N SER A 125 -14.61 3.32 -3.64
CA SER A 125 -15.66 4.05 -2.92
C SER A 125 -17.01 4.09 -3.64
N THR A 126 -17.00 3.94 -4.97
CA THR A 126 -18.22 3.93 -5.79
C THR A 126 -18.91 2.56 -5.82
N LEU A 127 -18.20 1.52 -5.41
CA LEU A 127 -18.68 0.15 -5.41
C LEU A 127 -19.44 -0.16 -4.13
N ASP A 128 -20.38 -1.11 -4.23
CA ASP A 128 -21.15 -1.55 -3.06
C ASP A 128 -20.35 -2.57 -2.23
N ILE A 129 -19.27 -2.08 -1.61
CA ILE A 129 -18.36 -2.87 -0.77
C ILE A 129 -18.43 -2.41 0.69
N SER A 130 -18.25 -3.35 1.62
CA SER A 130 -18.17 -3.05 3.06
C SER A 130 -16.77 -2.52 3.42
N SER A 131 -16.70 -1.72 4.50
CA SER A 131 -15.44 -1.24 5.07
C SER A 131 -14.44 -2.37 5.34
N TYR A 132 -14.94 -3.52 5.83
CA TYR A 132 -14.13 -4.70 6.08
C TYR A 132 -13.45 -5.22 4.81
N LYS A 133 -14.18 -5.37 3.70
CA LYS A 133 -13.59 -5.82 2.42
C LYS A 133 -12.60 -4.80 1.87
N PHE A 134 -12.89 -3.51 2.03
CA PHE A 134 -11.97 -2.45 1.64
C PHE A 134 -10.64 -2.54 2.41
N ILE A 135 -10.68 -2.60 3.74
CA ILE A 135 -9.48 -2.67 4.57
C ILE A 135 -8.70 -3.96 4.26
N LEU A 136 -9.38 -5.11 4.24
CA LEU A 136 -8.72 -6.40 4.01
C LEU A 136 -8.09 -6.50 2.62
N SER A 137 -8.77 -6.00 1.59
CA SER A 137 -8.18 -5.95 0.24
C SER A 137 -7.00 -4.98 0.15
N THR A 138 -7.03 -3.88 0.89
CA THR A 138 -5.92 -2.90 0.93
C THR A 138 -4.70 -3.50 1.62
N ILE A 139 -4.88 -4.14 2.78
CA ILE A 139 -3.80 -4.80 3.51
C ILE A 139 -3.18 -5.89 2.63
N ILE A 140 -3.97 -6.86 2.18
CA ILE A 140 -3.45 -8.02 1.42
C ILE A 140 -2.91 -7.58 0.06
N GLY A 141 -3.63 -6.70 -0.65
CA GLY A 141 -3.28 -6.29 -2.01
C GLY A 141 -2.04 -5.39 -2.08
N PHE A 142 -1.78 -4.59 -1.05
CA PHE A 142 -0.54 -3.81 -0.96
C PHE A 142 0.60 -4.53 -0.23
N THR A 143 0.36 -5.67 0.41
CA THR A 143 1.43 -6.45 1.06
C THR A 143 2.65 -6.64 0.16
N PRO A 144 2.55 -7.10 -1.11
CA PRO A 144 3.74 -7.37 -1.91
C PRO A 144 4.62 -6.14 -2.13
N ILE A 145 4.01 -4.99 -2.49
CA ILE A 145 4.74 -3.77 -2.76
C ILE A 145 5.30 -3.14 -1.48
N VAL A 146 4.55 -3.19 -0.37
CA VAL A 146 4.98 -2.64 0.92
C VAL A 146 6.14 -3.45 1.47
N LEU A 147 6.00 -4.77 1.53
CA LEU A 147 7.01 -5.67 2.11
C LEU A 147 8.32 -5.60 1.32
N PHE A 148 8.25 -5.54 -0.01
CA PHE A 148 9.44 -5.35 -0.84
C PHE A 148 10.12 -4.00 -0.61
N SER A 149 9.35 -2.92 -0.61
CA SER A 149 9.88 -1.57 -0.44
C SER A 149 10.54 -1.40 0.93
N THR A 150 9.95 -1.99 1.99
CA THR A 150 10.56 -1.93 3.33
C THR A 150 11.81 -2.81 3.44
N LEU A 151 11.86 -3.96 2.75
CA LEU A 151 13.08 -4.75 2.63
C LEU A 151 14.20 -3.99 1.91
N LEU A 152 13.87 -3.26 0.84
CA LEU A 152 14.81 -2.40 0.13
C LEU A 152 15.33 -1.28 1.03
N GLY A 153 14.42 -0.59 1.74
CA GLY A 153 14.78 0.45 2.70
C GLY A 153 15.77 -0.04 3.76
N ASN A 154 15.49 -1.20 4.37
CA ASN A 154 16.35 -1.78 5.40
C ASN A 154 17.73 -2.18 4.84
N LYS A 155 17.79 -2.70 3.61
CA LYS A 155 19.06 -2.97 2.92
C LYS A 155 19.87 -1.69 2.70
N ILE A 156 19.22 -0.58 2.35
CA ILE A 156 19.90 0.72 2.19
C ILE A 156 20.55 1.13 3.51
N ASN A 157 19.85 1.00 4.65
CA ASN A 157 20.41 1.32 5.97
C ASN A 157 21.67 0.51 6.29
N ASN A 158 21.61 -0.81 6.07
CA ASN A 158 22.74 -1.70 6.32
C ASN A 158 23.92 -1.43 5.37
N LEU A 159 23.65 -1.09 4.10
CA LEU A 159 24.67 -0.73 3.12
C LEU A 159 25.28 0.65 3.38
N SER A 160 24.54 1.62 3.90
CA SER A 160 25.12 2.90 4.33
C SER A 160 26.08 2.73 5.52
N GLN A 161 25.90 1.69 6.33
CA GLN A 161 26.83 1.35 7.42
C GLN A 161 28.08 0.61 6.92
N ILE A 162 28.01 -0.08 5.78
CA ILE A 162 29.12 -0.85 5.20
C ILE A 162 29.51 -0.17 3.88
N ASN A 163 30.54 0.70 3.89
CA ASN A 163 31.10 1.56 2.81
C ASN A 163 31.29 0.95 1.38
N SER A 164 30.39 0.13 0.84
CA SER A 164 30.49 -0.54 -0.45
C SER A 164 29.11 -0.56 -1.13
N LEU A 165 28.83 0.51 -1.87
CA LEU A 165 27.64 0.60 -2.72
C LEU A 165 27.85 -0.23 -4.00
N LYS A 166 27.39 -1.48 -4.00
CA LYS A 166 27.10 -2.22 -5.26
C LYS A 166 25.59 -2.32 -5.42
N VAL A 167 25.04 -1.52 -6.34
CA VAL A 167 23.60 -1.27 -6.54
C VAL A 167 22.89 -2.38 -7.35
N ASN A 168 23.58 -3.48 -7.70
CA ASN A 168 23.11 -4.36 -8.77
C ASN A 168 21.99 -5.38 -8.46
N ASN A 169 21.45 -5.47 -7.25
CA ASN A 169 20.48 -6.52 -6.89
C ASN A 169 19.14 -6.00 -6.33
N ILE A 170 18.67 -4.84 -6.80
CA ILE A 170 17.44 -4.22 -6.30
C ILE A 170 16.17 -4.85 -6.90
N PHE A 171 16.27 -5.54 -8.05
CA PHE A 171 15.16 -6.35 -8.59
C PHE A 171 15.51 -7.85 -8.54
N THR A 172 15.12 -8.54 -7.46
CA THR A 172 15.25 -10.00 -7.42
C THR A 172 14.05 -10.64 -8.11
N LEU A 173 14.32 -11.61 -8.99
CA LEU A 173 13.34 -12.46 -9.69
C LEU A 173 12.24 -13.00 -8.75
N ASP A 174 12.61 -13.20 -7.49
CA ASP A 174 11.76 -13.67 -6.38
C ASP A 174 10.51 -12.78 -6.17
N LEU A 175 10.61 -11.47 -6.39
CA LEU A 175 9.46 -10.55 -6.23
C LEU A 175 8.38 -10.82 -7.27
N LEU A 176 8.79 -10.93 -8.54
CA LEU A 176 7.88 -11.20 -9.65
C LEU A 176 7.22 -12.56 -9.45
N LEU A 177 7.96 -13.54 -8.93
CA LEU A 177 7.44 -14.85 -8.55
C LEU A 177 6.38 -14.77 -7.44
N ILE A 178 6.61 -14.02 -6.35
CA ILE A 178 5.63 -13.88 -5.26
C ILE A 178 4.34 -13.23 -5.76
N ILE A 179 4.45 -12.14 -6.53
CA ILE A 179 3.27 -11.46 -7.12
C ILE A 179 2.53 -12.42 -8.06
N PHE A 180 3.26 -13.15 -8.90
CA PHE A 180 2.69 -14.11 -9.84
C PHE A 180 1.97 -15.26 -9.12
N ILE A 181 2.55 -15.81 -8.05
CA ILE A 181 1.94 -16.88 -7.24
C ILE A 181 0.65 -16.38 -6.58
N ILE A 182 0.66 -15.20 -5.96
CA ILE A 182 -0.54 -14.64 -5.32
C ILE A 182 -1.65 -14.42 -6.35
N ILE A 183 -1.33 -13.81 -7.50
CA ILE A 183 -2.30 -13.60 -8.58
C ILE A 183 -2.83 -14.94 -9.10
N SER A 184 -1.97 -15.92 -9.32
CA SER A 184 -2.33 -17.26 -9.79
C SER A 184 -3.30 -17.97 -8.83
N LEU A 185 -3.02 -17.96 -7.52
CA LEU A 185 -3.88 -18.54 -6.49
C LEU A 185 -5.26 -17.86 -6.43
N LEU A 186 -5.29 -16.53 -6.54
CA LEU A 186 -6.55 -15.77 -6.55
C LEU A 186 -7.36 -16.06 -7.82
N CYS A 187 -6.71 -16.10 -8.98
CA CYS A 187 -7.33 -16.48 -10.24
C CYS A 187 -7.91 -17.90 -10.18
N PHE A 188 -7.13 -18.87 -9.70
CA PHE A 188 -7.57 -20.26 -9.51
C PHE A 188 -8.82 -20.33 -8.63
N LYS A 189 -8.81 -19.65 -7.48
CA LYS A 189 -9.97 -19.59 -6.58
C LYS A 189 -11.20 -18.98 -7.26
N ILE A 190 -11.04 -17.92 -8.06
CA ILE A 190 -12.13 -17.30 -8.83
C ILE A 190 -12.71 -18.29 -9.86
N PHE A 191 -11.86 -19.04 -10.57
CA PHE A 191 -12.32 -20.05 -11.55
C PHE A 191 -13.06 -21.21 -10.90
N TYR A 192 -12.58 -21.71 -9.76
CA TYR A 192 -13.23 -22.82 -9.05
C TYR A 192 -14.55 -22.43 -8.39
N LYS A 193 -14.69 -21.17 -7.92
CA LYS A 193 -15.94 -20.68 -7.32
C LYS A 193 -17.03 -20.37 -8.36
N LYS A 194 -16.70 -20.41 -9.66
CA LYS A 194 -17.63 -20.24 -10.78
C LYS A 194 -18.23 -21.57 -11.28
N LYS A 195 -17.69 -22.72 -10.88
CA LYS A 195 -18.32 -24.04 -11.04
C LYS A 195 -19.21 -24.34 -9.84
#